data_AF-A0A077M6G2-F1
#
_entry.id   AF-A0A077M6G2-F1
#
_cell.length_a   1.000
_cell.length_b   1.000
_cell.length_c   1.000
_cell.angle_alpha   90.00
_cell.angle_beta   90.00
_cell.angle_gamma   90.00
#
_symmetry.space_group_name_H-M   'P 1'
#
loop_
_entity.id
_entity.type
_entity.pdbx_description
1 polymer ?
#
loop_
_entity_poly.entity_id
_entity_poly.type
_entity_poly.pdbx_seq_one_letter_code
_entity_poly.pdbx_strand_id
1 'polypeptide(L)'
;MSNAVDDILNSLDMAQLADMVGASQSEVEQATAAALPALFGGLDANAQDPAGAGSILEALGQHDGELLDGGVDLGQVDAQDGEAITRHIFGSNEDAVYNQLGGYGAAGGLGGSLFRKLLPILAPIVLSYIMKQMTQRTGGSSSGSGGGGLGDILGQVLGGKSAAQPQDAQVDDNVLPQRTEPTSSAPSTSGQPDLNDILKDVLGGAASSQTSRQQAPSGGGSVIDILGSILGGGRR
;
A
#
# COMPACT_ATOMS: atom_id res chain seq x y z
N MET A 1 -10.84 -8.04 -1.47
CA MET A 1 -9.71 -7.85 -2.41
C MET A 1 -9.40 -9.11 -3.22
N SER A 2 -9.81 -10.32 -2.80
CA SER A 2 -9.62 -11.57 -3.55
C SER A 2 -10.09 -11.48 -5.01
N ASN A 3 -11.28 -10.93 -5.25
CA ASN A 3 -11.85 -10.81 -6.59
C ASN A 3 -10.97 -10.06 -7.60
N ALA A 4 -10.15 -9.07 -7.20
CA ALA A 4 -9.32 -8.32 -8.15
C ALA A 4 -8.12 -9.13 -8.64
N VAL A 5 -7.51 -9.91 -7.74
CA VAL A 5 -6.41 -10.82 -8.09
C VAL A 5 -6.94 -11.93 -9.00
N ASP A 6 -8.08 -12.53 -8.63
CA ASP A 6 -8.73 -13.56 -9.44
C ASP A 6 -9.19 -13.03 -10.81
N ASP A 7 -9.76 -11.83 -10.89
CA ASP A 7 -10.16 -11.20 -12.16
C ASP A 7 -8.97 -11.00 -13.10
N ILE A 8 -7.84 -10.51 -12.56
CA ILE A 8 -6.62 -10.32 -13.34
C ILE A 8 -6.10 -11.67 -13.82
N LEU A 9 -5.97 -12.66 -12.94
CA LEU A 9 -5.52 -14.00 -13.31
C LEU A 9 -6.39 -14.62 -14.41
N ASN A 10 -7.71 -14.46 -14.34
CA ASN A 10 -8.64 -14.96 -15.35
C ASN A 10 -8.60 -14.18 -16.68
N SER A 11 -8.15 -12.93 -16.65
CA SER A 11 -8.02 -12.09 -17.84
C SER A 11 -6.72 -12.31 -18.61
N LEU A 12 -5.74 -12.96 -17.99
CA LEU A 12 -4.40 -13.18 -18.53
C LEU A 12 -4.29 -14.53 -19.23
N ASP A 13 -3.69 -14.53 -20.42
CA ASP A 13 -3.26 -15.77 -21.06
C ASP A 13 -1.97 -16.26 -20.37
N MET A 14 -2.13 -17.17 -19.42
CA MET A 14 -1.02 -17.74 -18.64
C MET A 14 -0.03 -18.53 -19.51
N ALA A 15 -0.49 -19.10 -20.62
CA ALA A 15 0.39 -19.83 -21.52
C ALA A 15 1.31 -18.84 -22.27
N GLN A 16 0.74 -17.76 -22.81
CA GLN A 16 1.51 -16.70 -23.45
C GLN A 16 2.50 -16.03 -22.47
N LEU A 17 2.06 -15.78 -21.23
CA LEU A 17 2.91 -15.19 -20.20
C LEU A 17 4.08 -16.12 -19.84
N ALA A 18 3.82 -17.42 -19.77
CA ALA A 18 4.83 -18.45 -19.51
C ALA A 18 5.90 -18.52 -20.62
N ASP A 19 5.49 -18.47 -21.89
CA ASP A 19 6.39 -18.41 -23.04
C ASP A 19 7.28 -17.15 -23.00
N MET A 20 6.72 -16.00 -22.63
CA MET A 20 7.44 -14.73 -22.58
C MET A 20 8.52 -14.70 -21.50
N VAL A 21 8.25 -15.26 -20.32
CA VAL A 21 9.21 -15.27 -19.20
C VAL A 21 10.14 -16.49 -19.23
N GLY A 22 9.79 -17.52 -19.99
CA GLY A 22 10.54 -18.77 -20.14
C GLY A 22 10.45 -19.68 -18.91
N ALA A 23 9.26 -19.81 -18.32
CA ALA A 23 8.97 -20.66 -17.16
C ALA A 23 7.72 -21.52 -17.40
N SER A 24 7.42 -22.48 -16.51
CA SER A 24 6.19 -23.25 -16.64
C SER A 24 4.96 -22.42 -16.26
N GLN A 25 3.81 -22.72 -16.87
CA GLN A 25 2.55 -22.07 -16.55
C GLN A 25 2.23 -22.11 -15.05
N SER A 26 2.51 -23.24 -14.38
CA SER A 26 2.30 -23.39 -12.94
C SER A 26 3.22 -22.48 -12.11
N GLU A 27 4.48 -22.29 -12.51
CA GLU A 27 5.40 -21.38 -11.83
C GLU A 27 4.97 -19.92 -12.03
N VAL A 28 4.52 -19.57 -13.23
CA VAL A 28 4.04 -18.23 -13.59
C VAL A 28 2.76 -17.89 -12.83
N GLU A 29 1.83 -18.82 -12.72
CA GLU A 29 0.58 -18.64 -11.97
C GLU A 29 0.87 -18.39 -10.49
N GLN A 30 1.74 -19.21 -9.88
CA GLN A 30 2.16 -19.03 -8.49
C GLN A 30 2.89 -17.70 -8.26
N ALA A 31 3.82 -17.35 -9.16
CA ALA A 31 4.55 -16.10 -9.08
C ALA A 31 3.60 -14.90 -9.26
N THR A 32 2.65 -14.97 -10.19
CA THR A 32 1.66 -13.91 -10.42
C THR A 32 0.77 -13.73 -9.19
N ALA A 33 0.28 -14.83 -8.60
CA ALA A 33 -0.52 -14.78 -7.37
C ALA A 33 0.23 -14.15 -6.18
N ALA A 34 1.55 -14.32 -6.10
CA ALA A 34 2.39 -13.68 -5.09
C ALA A 34 2.77 -12.22 -5.44
N ALA A 35 2.95 -11.91 -6.72
CA ALA A 35 3.34 -10.59 -7.20
C ALA A 35 2.20 -9.57 -7.10
N LEU A 36 0.96 -9.97 -7.41
CA LEU A 36 -0.17 -9.06 -7.44
C LEU A 36 -0.41 -8.34 -6.11
N PRO A 37 -0.45 -9.03 -4.94
CA PRO A 37 -0.55 -8.34 -3.65
C PRO A 37 0.61 -7.38 -3.37
N ALA A 38 1.82 -7.73 -3.80
CA ALA A 38 2.98 -6.86 -3.64
C ALA A 38 2.84 -5.58 -4.47
N LEU A 39 2.43 -5.69 -5.75
CA LEU A 39 2.17 -4.55 -6.63
C LEU A 39 1.10 -3.62 -6.06
N PHE A 40 -0.02 -4.17 -5.57
CA PHE A 40 -1.05 -3.36 -4.91
C PHE A 40 -0.55 -2.67 -3.65
N GLY A 41 0.22 -3.38 -2.81
CA GLY A 41 0.80 -2.82 -1.60
C GLY A 41 1.84 -1.72 -1.87
N GLY A 42 2.68 -1.90 -2.91
CA GLY A 42 3.63 -0.88 -3.35
C GLY A 42 2.92 0.36 -3.87
N LEU A 43 1.90 0.17 -4.72
CA LEU A 43 1.12 1.26 -5.27
C LEU A 43 0.40 2.06 -4.19
N ASP A 44 -0.23 1.38 -3.22
CA ASP A 44 -0.88 2.02 -2.08
C ASP A 44 0.14 2.80 -1.23
N ALA A 45 1.27 2.18 -0.88
CA ALA A 45 2.32 2.81 -0.10
C ALA A 45 2.91 4.05 -0.79
N ASN A 46 3.13 3.99 -2.11
CA ASN A 46 3.67 5.12 -2.85
C ASN A 46 2.62 6.21 -3.15
N ALA A 47 1.34 5.84 -3.31
CA ALA A 47 0.25 6.80 -3.52
C ALA A 47 -0.11 7.59 -2.25
N GLN A 48 0.29 7.11 -1.06
CA GLN A 48 0.15 7.86 0.19
C GLN A 48 1.05 9.12 0.22
N ASP A 49 2.14 9.15 -0.56
CA ASP A 49 2.99 10.32 -0.72
C ASP A 49 2.57 11.14 -1.96
N PRO A 50 2.42 12.47 -1.85
CA PRO A 50 2.04 13.31 -2.99
C PRO A 50 3.02 13.26 -4.18
N ALA A 51 4.31 13.13 -3.92
CA ALA A 51 5.32 12.99 -4.96
C ALA A 51 5.30 11.59 -5.57
N GLY A 52 5.08 10.56 -4.75
CA GLY A 52 4.89 9.18 -5.21
C GLY A 52 3.69 9.05 -6.16
N ALA A 53 2.52 9.55 -5.74
CA ALA A 53 1.32 9.61 -6.56
C ALA A 53 1.54 10.38 -7.88
N GLY A 54 2.23 11.52 -7.83
CA GLY A 54 2.59 12.29 -9.03
C GLY A 54 3.47 11.51 -10.00
N SER A 55 4.46 10.77 -9.49
CA SER A 55 5.37 9.97 -10.30
C SER A 55 4.66 8.81 -11.02
N ILE A 56 3.66 8.20 -10.38
CA ILE A 56 2.83 7.16 -10.99
C ILE A 56 1.97 7.76 -12.10
N LEU A 57 1.38 8.94 -11.88
CA LEU A 57 0.60 9.66 -12.90
C LEU A 57 1.46 10.08 -14.11
N GLU A 58 2.71 10.45 -13.86
CA GLU A 58 3.66 10.80 -14.92
C GLU A 58 4.01 9.56 -15.75
N ALA A 59 4.36 8.45 -15.08
CA ALA A 59 4.57 7.16 -15.73
C ALA A 59 3.35 6.71 -16.56
N LEU A 60 2.13 6.94 -16.07
CA LEU A 60 0.89 6.68 -16.80
C LEU A 60 0.69 7.61 -18.00
N GLY A 61 1.07 8.88 -17.90
CA GLY A 61 0.95 9.85 -18.99
C GLY A 61 1.95 9.63 -20.12
N GLN A 62 3.12 9.05 -19.80
CA GLN A 62 4.10 8.63 -20.81
C GLN A 62 3.78 7.25 -21.40
N HIS A 63 3.07 6.42 -20.66
CA HIS A 63 2.75 5.04 -21.03
C HIS A 63 1.24 4.79 -20.89
N ASP A 64 0.43 5.36 -21.79
CA ASP A 64 -0.72 4.69 -22.43
C ASP A 64 -1.71 5.64 -23.12
N GLY A 65 -1.87 5.45 -24.43
CA GLY A 65 -3.13 5.68 -25.13
C GLY A 65 -3.76 4.38 -25.66
N GLU A 66 -3.03 3.26 -25.67
CA GLU A 66 -3.38 2.08 -26.48
C GLU A 66 -3.78 0.84 -25.65
N LEU A 67 -3.24 0.62 -24.43
CA LEU A 67 -3.68 -0.50 -23.57
C LEU A 67 -5.06 -0.27 -22.93
N LEU A 68 -5.54 0.98 -22.87
CA LEU A 68 -6.84 1.31 -22.26
C LEU A 68 -8.06 0.94 -23.11
N ASP A 69 -7.95 0.90 -24.45
CA ASP A 69 -9.11 0.80 -25.34
C ASP A 69 -9.38 -0.64 -25.84
N GLY A 70 -8.37 -1.52 -25.84
CA GLY A 70 -8.43 -2.82 -26.52
C GLY A 70 -8.49 -4.09 -25.64
N GLY A 71 -8.26 -3.99 -24.33
CA GLY A 71 -8.03 -5.15 -23.46
C GLY A 71 -6.54 -5.39 -23.17
N VAL A 72 -6.23 -6.37 -22.33
CA VAL A 72 -4.84 -6.70 -21.96
C VAL A 72 -4.18 -7.43 -23.14
N ASP A 73 -3.55 -6.68 -24.03
CA ASP A 73 -2.70 -7.24 -25.09
C ASP A 73 -1.27 -7.37 -24.56
N LEU A 74 -0.89 -8.60 -24.19
CA LEU A 74 0.46 -8.91 -23.72
C LEU A 74 1.53 -8.63 -24.80
N GLY A 75 1.16 -8.58 -26.08
CA GLY A 75 2.07 -8.26 -27.18
C GLY A 75 2.44 -6.77 -27.26
N GLN A 76 1.67 -5.89 -26.62
CA GLN A 76 1.92 -4.44 -26.56
C GLN A 76 2.65 -4.02 -25.28
N VAL A 77 2.90 -4.96 -24.37
CA VAL A 77 3.60 -4.67 -23.11
C VAL A 77 5.09 -4.55 -23.39
N ASP A 78 5.62 -3.34 -23.27
CA ASP A 78 7.06 -3.11 -23.28
C ASP A 78 7.66 -3.42 -21.89
N ALA A 79 8.58 -4.37 -21.86
CA ALA A 79 9.23 -4.80 -20.62
C ALA A 79 10.21 -3.76 -20.03
N GLN A 80 10.79 -2.89 -20.85
CA GLN A 80 11.63 -1.78 -20.39
C GLN A 80 10.78 -0.72 -19.69
N ASP A 81 9.64 -0.40 -20.29
CA ASP A 81 8.67 0.53 -19.71
C ASP A 81 8.09 -0.02 -18.40
N GLY A 82 7.80 -1.32 -18.40
CA GLY A 82 7.41 -2.06 -17.21
C GLY A 82 8.38 -1.90 -16.03
N GLU A 83 9.69 -1.87 -16.30
CA GLU A 83 10.73 -1.72 -15.26
C GLU A 83 10.73 -0.30 -14.68
N ALA A 84 10.49 0.72 -15.49
CA ALA A 84 10.30 2.09 -14.99
C ALA A 84 9.07 2.16 -14.09
N ILE A 85 7.96 1.54 -14.51
CA ILE A 85 6.72 1.50 -13.74
C ILE A 85 6.91 0.75 -12.42
N THR A 86 7.61 -0.39 -12.38
CA THR A 86 7.87 -1.10 -11.11
C THR A 86 8.67 -0.23 -10.14
N ARG A 87 9.63 0.54 -10.65
CA ARG A 87 10.40 1.49 -9.86
C ARG A 87 9.54 2.63 -9.32
N HIS A 88 8.54 3.11 -10.08
CA HIS A 88 7.54 4.05 -9.57
C HIS A 88 6.62 3.41 -8.54
N ILE A 89 6.19 2.16 -8.72
CA ILE A 89 5.29 1.48 -7.77
C ILE A 89 6.00 1.22 -6.44
N PHE A 90 7.22 0.69 -6.46
CA PHE A 90 7.91 0.28 -5.24
C PHE A 90 8.84 1.35 -4.66
N GLY A 91 9.22 2.36 -5.45
CA GLY A 91 10.13 3.42 -5.05
C GLY A 91 11.45 2.84 -4.53
N SER A 92 11.89 3.32 -3.37
CA SER A 92 13.11 2.84 -2.69
C SER A 92 13.00 1.40 -2.17
N ASN A 93 11.81 0.80 -2.16
CA ASN A 93 11.59 -0.56 -1.66
C ASN A 93 11.70 -1.63 -2.76
N GLU A 94 11.92 -1.24 -4.02
CA GLU A 94 11.98 -2.16 -5.17
C GLU A 94 12.91 -3.36 -4.91
N ASP A 95 14.15 -3.10 -4.50
CA ASP A 95 15.12 -4.16 -4.19
C ASP A 95 14.68 -5.05 -3.03
N ALA A 96 14.05 -4.49 -2.00
CA ALA A 96 13.55 -5.25 -0.86
C ALA A 96 12.40 -6.18 -1.28
N VAL A 97 11.50 -5.70 -2.14
CA VAL A 97 10.40 -6.48 -2.71
C VAL A 97 10.96 -7.62 -3.57
N TYR A 98 11.91 -7.36 -4.46
CA TYR A 98 12.54 -8.41 -5.27
C TYR A 98 13.24 -9.47 -4.40
N ASN A 99 13.94 -9.07 -3.34
CA ASN A 99 14.59 -10.01 -2.42
C ASN A 99 13.57 -10.84 -1.62
N GLN A 100 12.49 -10.21 -1.16
CA GLN A 100 11.44 -10.88 -0.41
C GLN A 100 10.68 -11.88 -1.29
N LEU A 101 10.26 -11.48 -2.49
CA LEU A 101 9.58 -12.34 -3.45
C LEU A 101 10.51 -13.44 -3.99
N GLY A 102 11.78 -13.12 -4.23
CA GLY A 102 12.80 -14.11 -4.59
C GLY A 102 12.99 -15.19 -3.52
N GLY A 103 12.81 -14.85 -2.24
CA GLY A 103 12.84 -15.78 -1.11
C GLY A 103 11.65 -16.75 -1.05
N TYR A 104 10.46 -16.35 -1.53
CA TYR A 104 9.29 -17.22 -1.60
C TYR A 104 9.47 -18.39 -2.58
N GLY A 105 10.35 -18.24 -3.59
CA GLY A 105 10.69 -19.28 -4.57
C GLY A 105 11.78 -20.27 -4.13
N ALA A 106 12.18 -20.28 -2.85
CA ALA A 106 13.28 -21.12 -2.33
C ALA A 106 13.01 -22.64 -2.35
N ALA A 107 11.86 -23.10 -2.87
CA ALA A 107 11.69 -24.50 -3.26
C ALA A 107 12.40 -24.84 -4.61
N GLY A 108 12.85 -23.85 -5.39
CA GLY A 108 13.47 -24.08 -6.70
C GLY A 108 14.44 -23.02 -7.24
N GLY A 109 14.66 -21.89 -6.56
CA GLY A 109 15.67 -20.89 -6.96
C GLY A 109 15.33 -20.08 -8.24
N LEU A 110 14.28 -20.46 -8.98
CA LEU A 110 13.76 -19.71 -10.13
C LEU A 110 13.02 -18.42 -9.75
N GLY A 111 12.61 -18.26 -8.48
CA GLY A 111 11.77 -17.14 -8.05
C GLY A 111 12.35 -15.77 -8.41
N GLY A 112 13.60 -15.49 -8.04
CA GLY A 112 14.18 -14.16 -8.23
C GLY A 112 14.32 -13.72 -9.69
N SER A 113 14.71 -14.62 -10.60
CA SER A 113 14.82 -14.31 -12.03
C SER A 113 13.46 -14.28 -12.72
N LEU A 114 12.52 -15.13 -12.28
CA LEU A 114 11.13 -15.11 -12.75
C LEU A 114 10.46 -13.80 -12.37
N PHE A 115 10.54 -13.38 -11.09
CA PHE A 115 9.93 -12.12 -10.63
C PHE A 115 10.50 -10.89 -11.34
N ARG A 116 11.81 -10.86 -11.64
CA ARG A 116 12.42 -9.75 -12.40
C ARG A 116 11.94 -9.64 -13.83
N LYS A 117 11.50 -10.74 -14.44
CA LYS A 117 10.88 -10.73 -15.78
C LYS A 117 9.38 -10.47 -15.71
N LEU A 118 8.73 -11.04 -14.69
CA LEU A 118 7.30 -11.04 -14.54
C LEU A 118 6.76 -9.70 -14.04
N LEU A 119 7.42 -9.06 -13.06
CA LEU A 119 6.95 -7.81 -12.46
C LEU A 119 6.83 -6.66 -13.48
N PRO A 120 7.83 -6.41 -14.35
CA PRO A 120 7.70 -5.41 -15.41
C PRO A 120 6.51 -5.65 -16.34
N ILE A 121 6.15 -6.91 -16.61
CA ILE A 121 5.00 -7.22 -17.46
C ILE A 121 3.68 -7.01 -16.71
N LEU A 122 3.64 -7.42 -15.43
CA LEU A 122 2.42 -7.33 -14.61
C LEU A 122 2.09 -5.89 -14.18
N ALA A 123 3.09 -5.02 -14.01
CA ALA A 123 2.88 -3.67 -13.50
C ALA A 123 1.96 -2.80 -14.40
N PRO A 124 2.20 -2.68 -15.73
CA PRO A 124 1.29 -1.99 -16.64
C PRO A 124 -0.13 -2.56 -16.64
N ILE A 125 -0.25 -3.89 -16.53
CA ILE A 125 -1.54 -4.61 -16.54
C ILE A 125 -2.36 -4.25 -15.30
N VAL A 126 -1.73 -4.27 -14.12
CA VAL A 126 -2.39 -3.92 -12.86
C VAL A 126 -2.86 -2.46 -12.88
N LEU A 127 -2.02 -1.54 -13.38
CA LEU A 127 -2.39 -0.14 -13.54
C LEU A 127 -3.58 0.04 -14.49
N SER A 128 -3.53 -0.61 -15.65
CA SER A 128 -4.63 -0.61 -16.63
C SER A 128 -5.92 -1.14 -16.02
N TYR A 129 -5.86 -2.23 -15.23
CA TYR A 129 -7.01 -2.78 -14.52
C TYR A 129 -7.58 -1.78 -13.50
N ILE A 130 -6.75 -1.11 -12.70
CA ILE A 130 -7.19 -0.10 -11.72
C ILE A 130 -7.84 1.09 -12.43
N MET A 131 -7.25 1.59 -13.51
CA MET A 131 -7.80 2.69 -14.30
C MET A 131 -9.14 2.33 -14.95
N LYS A 132 -9.21 1.15 -15.56
CA LYS A 132 -10.46 0.63 -16.14
C LYS A 132 -11.53 0.51 -15.06
N GLN A 133 -11.19 -0.04 -13.91
CA GLN A 133 -12.10 -0.19 -12.78
C GLN A 133 -12.55 1.18 -12.23
N MET A 134 -11.67 2.18 -12.17
CA MET A 134 -12.02 3.55 -11.77
C MET A 134 -12.93 4.23 -12.78
N THR A 135 -12.63 4.09 -14.07
CA THR A 135 -13.45 4.62 -15.18
C THR A 135 -14.83 3.97 -15.20
N GLN A 136 -14.90 2.65 -14.96
CA GLN A 136 -16.14 1.89 -14.93
C GLN A 136 -17.00 2.24 -13.70
N ARG A 137 -16.39 2.55 -12.55
CA ARG A 137 -17.09 3.05 -11.35
C ARG A 137 -17.55 4.50 -11.48
N THR A 138 -16.83 5.33 -12.24
CA THR A 138 -17.17 6.74 -12.47
C THR A 138 -18.26 6.92 -13.55
N GLY A 139 -18.74 5.81 -14.12
CA GLY A 139 -19.74 5.81 -15.18
C GLY A 139 -19.06 5.91 -16.53
N GLY A 140 -18.93 4.78 -17.22
CA GLY A 140 -18.34 4.71 -18.55
C GLY A 140 -18.98 5.70 -19.52
N SER A 141 -18.23 6.73 -19.89
CA SER A 141 -18.44 7.50 -21.10
C SER A 141 -17.08 7.91 -21.64
N SER A 142 -16.43 6.98 -22.33
CA SER A 142 -15.50 7.31 -23.42
C SER A 142 -16.34 7.85 -24.59
N SER A 143 -16.78 9.09 -24.48
CA SER A 143 -17.20 9.89 -25.62
C SER A 143 -17.22 11.36 -25.24
N GLY A 144 -16.21 12.08 -25.71
CA GLY A 144 -16.23 13.52 -25.81
C GLY A 144 -15.46 14.25 -24.72
N SER A 145 -14.36 14.89 -25.14
CA SER A 145 -13.97 16.26 -24.77
C SER A 145 -14.70 16.84 -23.55
N GLY A 146 -14.04 16.85 -22.38
CA GLY A 146 -14.54 17.56 -21.20
C GLY A 146 -13.89 17.04 -19.93
N GLY A 147 -12.86 17.73 -19.46
CA GLY A 147 -12.18 17.41 -18.20
C GLY A 147 -13.16 17.36 -17.03
N GLY A 148 -13.21 16.22 -16.33
CA GLY A 148 -14.03 16.10 -15.13
C GLY A 148 -13.98 14.75 -14.40
N GLY A 149 -12.96 13.91 -14.64
CA GLY A 149 -12.87 12.59 -13.98
C GLY A 149 -11.87 12.57 -12.83
N LEU A 150 -10.63 13.00 -13.11
CA LEU A 150 -9.53 12.97 -12.14
C LEU A 150 -9.31 14.34 -11.50
N GLY A 151 -9.50 15.43 -12.25
CA GLY A 151 -9.35 16.80 -11.77
C GLY A 151 -10.38 17.19 -10.70
N ASP A 152 -11.61 16.68 -10.78
CA ASP A 152 -12.65 16.94 -9.77
C ASP A 152 -12.42 16.17 -8.47
N ILE A 153 -12.00 14.91 -8.56
CA ILE A 153 -11.70 14.09 -7.37
C ILE A 153 -10.43 14.62 -6.68
N LEU A 154 -9.39 14.93 -7.45
CA LEU A 154 -8.18 15.57 -6.94
C LEU A 154 -8.47 17.00 -6.44
N GLY A 155 -9.35 17.75 -7.10
CA GLY A 155 -9.81 19.06 -6.65
C GLY A 155 -10.63 19.01 -5.36
N GLN A 156 -11.40 17.94 -5.13
CA GLN A 156 -12.19 17.75 -3.92
C GLN A 156 -11.33 17.27 -2.74
N VAL A 157 -10.35 16.41 -3.00
CA VAL A 157 -9.38 15.93 -1.98
C VAL A 157 -8.35 17.02 -1.64
N LEU A 158 -7.82 17.73 -2.64
CA LEU A 158 -6.80 18.75 -2.45
C LEU A 158 -7.40 20.12 -2.07
N GLY A 159 -8.62 20.41 -2.53
CA GLY A 159 -9.38 21.63 -2.23
C GLY A 159 -10.28 21.53 -0.99
N GLY A 160 -10.38 20.37 -0.35
CA GLY A 160 -11.18 20.15 0.88
C GLY A 160 -10.71 20.91 2.13
N LYS A 161 -9.75 21.84 2.02
CA LYS A 161 -9.17 22.60 3.14
C LYS A 161 -9.25 24.12 3.00
N SER A 162 -10.15 24.66 2.18
CA SER A 162 -10.29 26.12 2.06
C SER A 162 -11.72 26.59 1.79
N ALA A 163 -12.59 26.52 2.80
CA ALA A 163 -13.71 27.45 2.96
C ALA A 163 -14.28 27.38 4.40
N ALA A 164 -13.43 27.49 5.43
CA ALA A 164 -13.87 28.11 6.68
C ALA A 164 -13.81 29.61 6.44
N GLN A 165 -14.90 30.14 5.89
CA GLN A 165 -15.14 31.56 5.72
C GLN A 165 -14.97 32.26 7.09
N PRO A 166 -13.99 33.15 7.26
CA PRO A 166 -14.01 34.08 8.39
C PRO A 166 -15.21 35.01 8.16
N GLN A 167 -16.22 34.92 9.03
CA GLN A 167 -17.24 35.96 9.10
C GLN A 167 -16.56 37.26 9.54
N ASP A 168 -16.50 38.19 8.58
CA ASP A 168 -16.06 39.56 8.75
C ASP A 168 -17.13 40.37 9.52
N ALA A 169 -16.62 41.18 10.46
CA ALA A 169 -17.11 42.49 10.88
C ALA A 169 -18.60 42.69 11.26
N GLN A 170 -18.88 42.69 12.57
CA GLN A 170 -19.73 43.71 13.16
C GLN A 170 -18.85 44.72 13.89
N VAL A 171 -18.78 45.91 13.32
CA VAL A 171 -18.12 47.10 13.84
C VAL A 171 -19.04 47.69 14.91
N ASP A 172 -18.66 47.58 16.18
CA ASP A 172 -19.26 48.34 17.28
C ASP A 172 -18.44 49.62 17.47
N ASP A 173 -18.94 50.70 16.87
CA ASP A 173 -18.52 52.07 17.15
C ASP A 173 -18.98 52.40 18.59
N ASN A 174 -18.06 52.42 19.56
CA ASN A 174 -17.97 53.39 20.67
C ASN A 174 -17.32 52.84 21.96
N VAL A 175 -15.99 52.63 22.00
CA VAL A 175 -15.20 52.80 23.24
C VAL A 175 -13.74 53.19 22.93
N LEU A 176 -13.36 54.44 23.25
CA LEU A 176 -12.02 54.83 23.72
C LEU A 176 -12.22 55.40 25.15
N PRO A 177 -11.22 55.48 26.05
CA PRO A 177 -9.77 55.22 25.90
C PRO A 177 -9.10 54.47 27.08
N GLN A 178 -7.91 53.90 26.88
CA GLN A 178 -6.69 54.30 27.62
C GLN A 178 -5.43 53.54 27.18
N ARG A 179 -4.37 54.33 27.01
CA ARG A 179 -3.00 53.91 26.74
C ARG A 179 -2.34 53.34 27.99
N THR A 180 -1.61 52.23 27.82
CA THR A 180 -0.32 51.98 28.48
C THR A 180 0.50 51.03 27.59
N GLU A 181 1.76 51.39 27.34
CA GLU A 181 2.77 50.60 26.62
C GLU A 181 3.40 49.51 27.56
N PRO A 182 4.57 48.90 27.25
CA PRO A 182 4.71 47.62 26.55
C PRO A 182 5.45 46.56 27.40
N THR A 183 5.10 45.28 27.29
CA THR A 183 6.03 44.19 27.70
C THR A 183 5.86 42.92 26.88
N SER A 184 7.01 42.42 26.44
CA SER A 184 7.39 41.06 26.04
C SER A 184 6.59 39.92 26.66
N SER A 185 6.24 38.92 25.85
CA SER A 185 6.61 37.48 25.98
C SER A 185 5.64 36.61 25.18
N ALA A 186 6.18 35.82 24.25
CA ALA A 186 5.48 34.65 23.70
C ALA A 186 5.33 33.59 24.79
N PRO A 187 4.19 32.88 24.81
CA PRO A 187 4.27 31.43 24.77
C PRO A 187 3.27 30.84 23.78
N SER A 188 3.79 30.02 22.88
CA SER A 188 3.05 28.94 22.23
C SER A 188 2.48 28.02 23.32
N THR A 189 1.23 27.55 23.16
CA THR A 189 0.75 26.18 23.47
C THR A 189 -0.73 26.22 23.83
N SER A 190 -1.58 25.71 22.94
CA SER A 190 -2.73 24.86 23.31
C SER A 190 -3.45 24.37 22.05
N GLY A 191 -3.49 23.05 21.86
CA GLY A 191 -4.62 22.43 21.17
C GLY A 191 -4.35 21.43 20.04
N GLN A 192 -3.12 20.96 19.81
CA GLN A 192 -2.93 19.85 18.88
C GLN A 192 -2.05 18.76 19.49
N PRO A 193 -2.52 17.50 19.56
CA PRO A 193 -1.66 16.40 19.97
C PRO A 193 -0.55 16.25 18.94
N ASP A 194 0.70 16.42 19.38
CA ASP A 194 1.86 16.18 18.54
C ASP A 194 1.92 14.70 18.17
N LEU A 195 2.17 14.40 16.90
CA LEU A 195 2.34 13.03 16.41
C LEU A 195 3.43 12.29 17.18
N ASN A 196 4.40 13.01 17.73
CA ASN A 196 5.48 12.43 18.54
C ASN A 196 4.98 11.89 19.89
N ASP A 197 3.89 12.42 20.45
CA ASP A 197 3.26 11.91 21.67
C ASP A 197 2.33 10.73 21.38
N ILE A 198 1.61 10.77 20.25
CA ILE A 198 0.79 9.64 19.78
C ILE A 198 1.67 8.42 19.46
N LEU A 199 2.83 8.64 18.83
CA LEU A 199 3.79 7.58 18.50
C LEU A 199 4.40 6.97 19.77
N LYS A 200 4.64 7.78 20.82
CA LYS A 200 5.11 7.27 22.12
C LYS A 200 4.05 6.46 22.86
N ASP A 201 2.78 6.85 22.78
CA ASP A 201 1.68 6.14 23.44
C ASP A 201 1.40 4.77 22.77
N VAL A 202 1.41 4.72 21.44
CA VAL A 202 1.22 3.48 20.66
C VAL A 202 2.42 2.54 20.78
N LEU A 203 3.65 3.07 20.76
CA LEU A 203 4.86 2.27 20.84
C LEU A 203 5.21 1.85 22.29
N GLY A 204 4.79 2.64 23.28
CA GLY A 204 4.95 2.34 24.70
C GLY A 204 3.92 1.35 25.26
N GLY A 205 2.73 1.25 24.65
CA GLY A 205 1.62 0.41 25.12
C GLY A 205 1.85 -1.11 25.01
N ALA A 206 2.87 -1.57 24.27
CA ALA A 206 3.15 -3.00 24.08
C ALA A 206 4.22 -3.58 25.02
N ALA A 207 4.90 -2.76 25.84
CA ALA A 207 6.09 -3.19 26.59
C ALA A 207 5.91 -3.32 28.11
N SER A 208 4.72 -3.09 28.67
CA SER A 208 4.51 -3.08 30.14
C SER A 208 3.38 -3.98 30.64
N SER A 209 3.18 -5.16 30.03
CA SER A 209 2.40 -6.23 30.64
C SER A 209 3.31 -7.25 31.34
N GLN A 210 4.06 -6.80 32.34
CA GLN A 210 4.74 -7.71 33.27
C GLN A 210 4.64 -7.14 34.67
N THR A 211 4.09 -7.96 35.57
CA THR A 211 3.95 -7.77 37.04
C THR A 211 2.57 -7.30 37.49
N SER A 212 1.75 -8.26 37.95
CA SER A 212 1.12 -8.26 39.29
C SER A 212 0.09 -9.38 39.42
N ARG A 213 0.51 -10.58 39.85
CA ARG A 213 -0.37 -11.54 40.56
C ARG A 213 0.44 -12.35 41.57
N GLN A 214 0.46 -11.84 42.81
CA GLN A 214 0.75 -12.58 44.03
C GLN A 214 -0.56 -13.20 44.55
N GLN A 215 -0.59 -14.50 44.85
CA GLN A 215 -0.77 -15.08 46.20
C GLN A 215 -1.00 -16.63 46.12
N ALA A 216 -0.34 -17.38 47.03
CA ALA A 216 -0.36 -18.85 47.19
C ALA A 216 -1.62 -19.36 47.95
N PRO A 217 -1.92 -20.68 48.04
CA PRO A 217 -1.16 -21.60 48.92
C PRO A 217 -1.04 -23.08 48.45
N SER A 218 -0.06 -23.74 49.07
CA SER A 218 0.02 -25.15 49.51
C SER A 218 -1.03 -26.18 49.07
N GLY A 219 -0.54 -27.28 48.49
CA GLY A 219 -1.05 -28.63 48.72
C GLY A 219 -1.97 -29.23 47.65
N GLY A 220 -1.60 -30.39 47.11
CA GLY A 220 -2.50 -31.27 46.39
C GLY A 220 -1.90 -31.82 45.10
N GLY A 221 -1.52 -33.10 45.11
CA GLY A 221 -1.03 -33.81 43.92
C GLY A 221 -2.06 -33.83 42.80
N SER A 222 -1.59 -33.77 41.56
CA SER A 222 -2.41 -34.11 40.39
C SER A 222 -1.56 -34.54 39.20
N VAL A 223 -1.45 -35.86 39.06
CA VAL A 223 -1.61 -36.70 37.84
C VAL A 223 -0.75 -36.42 36.59
N ILE A 224 -0.13 -35.27 36.40
CA ILE A 224 0.63 -34.97 35.16
C ILE A 224 2.05 -35.57 35.22
N ASP A 225 2.60 -35.77 36.42
CA ASP A 225 3.90 -36.43 36.64
C ASP A 225 3.89 -37.96 36.47
N ILE A 226 2.73 -38.58 36.23
CA ILE A 226 2.60 -40.06 36.17
C ILE A 226 2.80 -40.60 34.74
N LEU A 227 2.75 -39.77 33.70
CA LEU A 227 2.84 -40.24 32.30
C LEU A 227 4.25 -40.20 31.70
N GLY A 228 5.22 -39.58 32.37
CA GLY A 228 6.64 -39.61 31.96
C GLY A 228 7.39 -40.88 32.36
N SER A 229 6.79 -41.75 33.17
CA SER A 229 7.50 -42.79 33.94
C SER A 229 7.31 -44.23 33.42
N ILE A 230 6.67 -44.46 32.26
CA ILE A 230 6.23 -45.83 31.89
C ILE A 230 6.64 -46.39 30.53
N LEU A 231 7.46 -45.75 29.69
CA LEU A 231 7.68 -46.35 28.34
C LEU A 231 9.08 -46.38 27.74
N GLY A 232 10.01 -46.95 28.49
CA GLY A 232 11.12 -47.71 27.89
C GLY A 232 12.46 -47.02 28.10
N GLY A 233 13.43 -47.67 28.77
CA GLY A 233 13.87 -49.03 28.48
C GLY A 233 14.88 -48.94 27.35
N GLY A 234 16.16 -48.68 27.62
CA GLY A 234 17.03 -49.63 28.28
C GLY A 234 17.61 -50.58 27.23
N ARG A 235 18.92 -50.48 26.99
CA ARG A 235 19.90 -51.57 26.82
C ARG A 235 21.26 -50.92 26.59
N ARG A 236 22.14 -51.02 27.58
CA ARG A 236 23.27 -51.96 27.65
C ARG A 236 24.47 -51.40 26.90
#